data_AF-A0A7W9G119-F1
#
_entry.id   AF-A0A7W9G119-F1
#
_cell.length_a   1.000
_cell.length_b   1.000
_cell.length_c   1.000
_cell.angle_alpha   90.00
_cell.angle_beta   90.00
_cell.angle_gamma   90.00
#
_symmetry.space_group_name_H-M   'P 1'
#
loop_
_entity.id
_entity.type
_entity.pdbx_description
1 polymer ?
#
loop_
_entity_poly.entity_id
_entity_poly.type
_entity_poly.pdbx_seq_one_letter_code
_entity_poly.pdbx_strand_id
1 'polypeptide(L)'
;MDLVTMNVYTELVDDAGLFPPTSLHMDEALARNRRDLEHGSAVLTHRFLCPASRLHRLRDMEYRPRRIGLILDQEEVPPFDDLPVDFVETVLPPGLTIEALAGRLELPAGVRLFVEVAAGKVSVEVPEGVGLKVRCGGPAADTFPPAEHLAAFIGFCVEHDVPFKATAGLHHAVRHFDPALGVDRHGFLNLLLAVCEAVDGRDPVPVLRATDVGHLVRLAQAVPDETAKRARRLLVSYGSCSTSIPVEDLRTLGLIA
;
A
#
# COMPACT_ATOMS: atom_id res chain seq x y z
N MET A 1 0.24 29.55 1.45
CA MET A 1 -0.20 28.15 1.57
C MET A 1 -0.02 27.58 0.19
N ASP A 2 1.18 27.10 -0.10
CA ASP A 2 1.53 26.68 -1.45
C ASP A 2 0.58 25.57 -1.85
N LEU A 3 -0.13 25.77 -2.96
CA LEU A 3 -0.86 24.74 -3.67
C LEU A 3 0.18 23.75 -4.16
N VAL A 4 0.62 22.85 -3.29
CA VAL A 4 1.31 21.64 -3.71
C VAL A 4 0.31 20.93 -4.60
N THR A 5 0.52 21.01 -5.91
CA THR A 5 -0.24 20.22 -6.88
C THR A 5 -0.16 18.77 -6.41
N MET A 6 -1.29 18.23 -5.97
CA MET A 6 -1.36 16.86 -5.46
C MET A 6 -1.05 15.93 -6.63
N ASN A 7 0.22 15.54 -6.74
CA ASN A 7 0.67 14.59 -7.72
C ASN A 7 0.19 13.20 -7.28
N VAL A 8 -0.01 12.29 -8.24
CA VAL A 8 -0.43 10.91 -8.00
C VAL A 8 0.55 10.14 -7.11
N TYR A 9 1.76 10.64 -6.83
CA TYR A 9 2.71 10.01 -5.89
C TYR A 9 2.61 10.51 -4.45
N THR A 10 1.84 11.57 -4.18
CA THR A 10 1.79 12.17 -2.85
C THR A 10 1.19 11.21 -1.82
N GLU A 11 1.86 11.10 -0.66
CA GLU A 11 1.50 10.21 0.46
C GLU A 11 1.19 8.76 0.00
N LEU A 12 2.07 8.18 -0.83
CA LEU A 12 1.85 6.86 -1.44
C LEU A 12 2.45 5.70 -0.64
N VAL A 13 3.58 5.93 0.04
CA VAL A 13 4.41 4.85 0.61
C VAL A 13 4.38 4.89 2.13
N ASP A 14 3.94 3.78 2.74
CA ASP A 14 4.09 3.56 4.18
C ASP A 14 5.42 2.88 4.51
N ASP A 15 5.96 3.19 5.70
CA ASP A 15 7.17 2.58 6.23
C ASP A 15 6.87 1.18 6.79
N ALA A 16 7.23 0.15 6.03
CA ALA A 16 7.12 -1.26 6.40
C ALA A 16 8.48 -1.87 6.81
N GLY A 17 9.38 -1.10 7.41
CA GLY A 17 10.75 -1.53 7.71
C GLY A 17 10.87 -2.74 8.63
N LEU A 18 9.89 -2.94 9.51
CA LEU A 18 9.85 -4.10 10.41
C LEU A 18 9.53 -5.43 9.70
N PHE A 19 9.14 -5.38 8.44
CA PHE A 19 8.69 -6.55 7.68
C PHE A 19 9.76 -7.03 6.69
N PRO A 20 9.75 -8.32 6.33
CA PRO A 20 10.66 -8.85 5.31
C PRO A 20 10.52 -8.12 3.96
N PRO A 21 11.60 -8.09 3.16
CA PRO A 21 12.91 -8.70 3.41
C PRO A 21 13.83 -7.92 4.36
N THR A 22 13.56 -6.63 4.61
CA THR A 22 14.47 -5.80 5.40
C THR A 22 14.46 -6.19 6.88
N SER A 23 13.28 -6.38 7.47
CA SER A 23 13.11 -6.87 8.85
C SER A 23 13.95 -6.11 9.90
N LEU A 24 13.96 -4.77 9.82
CA LEU A 24 14.72 -3.92 10.73
C LEU A 24 14.36 -4.18 12.20
N HIS A 25 15.33 -3.94 13.08
CA HIS A 25 15.05 -3.80 14.51
C HIS A 25 14.18 -2.55 14.77
N MET A 26 13.48 -2.52 15.90
CA MET A 26 12.51 -1.44 16.21
C MET A 26 13.20 -0.06 16.24
N ASP A 27 14.36 0.01 16.87
CA ASP A 27 15.20 1.21 16.97
C ASP A 27 15.65 1.71 15.60
N GLU A 28 16.13 0.82 14.72
CA GLU A 28 16.55 1.17 13.37
C GLU A 28 15.39 1.68 12.51
N ALA A 29 14.24 0.99 12.59
CA ALA A 29 13.04 1.35 11.83
C ALA A 29 12.48 2.72 12.30
N LEU A 30 12.47 2.98 13.61
CA LEU A 30 12.05 4.27 14.16
C LEU A 30 13.03 5.40 13.84
N ALA A 31 14.34 5.11 13.88
CA ALA A 31 15.36 6.07 13.48
C ALA A 31 15.19 6.45 11.99
N ARG A 32 14.86 5.49 11.13
CA ARG A 32 14.51 5.75 9.73
C ARG A 32 13.24 6.59 9.61
N ASN A 33 12.15 6.19 10.26
CA ASN A 33 10.89 6.93 10.22
C ASN A 33 11.06 8.40 10.66
N ARG A 34 11.84 8.64 11.71
CA ARG A 34 12.19 10.00 12.17
C ARG A 34 12.98 10.78 11.12
N ARG A 35 14.03 10.18 10.55
CA ARG A 35 14.81 10.83 9.48
C ARG A 35 13.93 11.14 8.27
N ASP A 36 13.09 10.22 7.83
CA ASP A 36 12.22 10.43 6.67
C ASP A 36 11.25 11.59 6.90
N LEU A 37 10.71 11.71 8.11
CA LEU A 37 9.87 12.84 8.52
C LEU A 37 10.64 14.18 8.50
N GLU A 38 11.91 14.18 8.88
CA GLU A 38 12.78 15.38 8.84
C GLU A 38 13.14 15.79 7.41
N HIS A 39 13.35 14.84 6.50
CA HIS A 39 13.65 15.11 5.09
C HIS A 39 12.42 15.50 4.27
N GLY A 40 11.21 15.08 4.69
CA GLY A 40 9.94 15.60 4.18
C GLY A 40 9.60 15.25 2.73
N SER A 41 10.00 14.06 2.24
CA SER A 41 9.58 13.59 0.91
C SER A 41 8.06 13.45 0.84
N ALA A 42 7.41 14.23 -0.04
CA ALA A 42 5.97 14.20 -0.23
C ALA A 42 5.43 12.84 -0.73
N VAL A 43 6.31 11.95 -1.21
CA VAL A 43 5.94 10.58 -1.63
C VAL A 43 5.61 9.68 -0.44
N LEU A 44 6.19 9.96 0.73
CA LEU A 44 6.02 9.14 1.93
C LEU A 44 4.78 9.59 2.69
N THR A 45 4.04 8.64 3.27
CA THR A 45 2.95 8.95 4.21
C THR A 45 3.47 9.30 5.60
N HIS A 46 4.75 8.98 5.87
CA HIS A 46 5.39 8.97 7.18
C HIS A 46 4.69 8.07 8.22
N ARG A 47 3.80 7.18 7.77
CA ARG A 47 3.16 6.19 8.62
C ARG A 47 4.08 5.02 8.88
N PHE A 48 4.20 4.64 10.15
CA PHE A 48 4.98 3.49 10.58
C PHE A 48 4.09 2.26 10.70
N LEU A 49 4.36 1.22 9.91
CA LEU A 49 3.63 -0.04 10.03
C LEU A 49 4.21 -0.87 11.18
N CYS A 50 3.39 -1.19 12.17
CA CYS A 50 3.79 -1.94 13.35
C CYS A 50 2.95 -3.21 13.51
N PRO A 51 3.57 -4.39 13.70
CA PRO A 51 2.84 -5.58 14.14
C PRO A 51 2.19 -5.34 15.51
N ALA A 52 0.97 -5.83 15.70
CA ALA A 52 0.23 -5.76 16.95
C ALA A 52 1.01 -6.40 18.11
N SER A 53 1.64 -7.54 17.86
CA SER A 53 2.51 -8.24 18.81
C SER A 53 3.69 -7.39 19.31
N ARG A 54 4.08 -6.34 18.58
CA ARG A 54 5.25 -5.49 18.88
C ARG A 54 4.89 -4.11 19.43
N LEU A 55 3.62 -3.79 19.66
CA LEU A 55 3.23 -2.49 20.23
C LEU A 55 3.86 -2.22 21.60
N HIS A 56 4.01 -3.26 22.44
CA HIS A 56 4.69 -3.10 23.73
C HIS A 56 6.13 -2.58 23.57
N ARG A 57 6.87 -3.11 22.58
CA ARG A 57 8.23 -2.62 22.28
C ARG A 57 8.20 -1.19 21.78
N LEU A 58 7.24 -0.83 20.93
CA LEU A 58 7.09 0.54 20.48
C LEU A 58 6.89 1.49 21.68
N ARG A 59 6.10 1.09 22.69
CA ARG A 59 5.87 1.85 23.92
C ARG A 59 7.09 2.00 24.84
N ASP A 60 8.11 1.17 24.66
CA ASP A 60 9.35 1.29 25.45
C ASP A 60 10.36 2.25 24.80
N MET A 61 10.13 2.68 23.55
CA MET A 61 11.07 3.54 22.81
C MET A 61 10.97 5.00 23.27
N GLU A 62 11.97 5.82 22.99
CA GLU A 62 11.88 7.26 23.27
C GLU A 62 11.04 8.00 22.22
N TYR A 63 11.21 7.66 20.94
CA TYR A 63 10.48 8.26 19.83
C TYR A 63 9.16 7.52 19.55
N ARG A 64 8.09 8.28 19.30
CA ARG A 64 6.79 7.76 18.80
C ARG A 64 6.52 8.31 17.40
N PRO A 65 6.21 7.45 16.41
CA PRO A 65 5.76 7.88 15.10
C PRO A 65 4.49 8.74 15.21
N ARG A 66 4.35 9.72 14.32
CA ARG A 66 3.15 10.58 14.27
C ARG A 66 1.90 9.86 13.74
N ARG A 67 2.08 8.78 12.99
CA ARG A 67 1.02 7.96 12.40
C ARG A 67 1.43 6.49 12.42
N ILE A 68 0.51 5.60 12.80
CA ILE A 68 0.78 4.16 12.89
C ILE A 68 -0.29 3.39 12.11
N GLY A 69 0.17 2.51 11.24
CA GLY A 69 -0.66 1.45 10.66
C GLY A 69 -0.45 0.16 11.45
N LEU A 70 -1.49 -0.34 12.11
CA LEU A 70 -1.37 -1.57 12.89
C LEU A 70 -1.55 -2.79 11.98
N ILE A 71 -0.60 -3.72 11.98
CA ILE A 71 -0.73 -5.00 11.30
C ILE A 71 -1.13 -6.04 12.34
N LEU A 72 -2.35 -6.56 12.25
CA LEU A 72 -2.89 -7.52 13.20
C LEU A 72 -2.32 -8.92 12.91
N ASP A 73 -1.23 -9.26 13.60
CA ASP A 73 -0.49 -10.53 13.53
C ASP A 73 -0.81 -11.49 14.70
N GLN A 74 -1.88 -11.19 15.43
CA GLN A 74 -2.41 -11.94 16.56
C GLN A 74 -3.95 -11.90 16.53
N GLU A 75 -4.64 -12.75 17.29
CA GLU A 75 -6.10 -12.85 17.23
C GLU A 75 -6.84 -11.63 17.81
N GLU A 76 -6.30 -11.07 18.89
CA GLU A 76 -6.91 -9.96 19.62
C GLU A 76 -6.28 -8.61 19.24
N VAL A 77 -7.12 -7.59 19.11
CA VAL A 77 -6.67 -6.22 18.92
C VAL A 77 -6.14 -5.70 20.27
N PRO A 78 -4.83 -5.41 20.39
CA PRO A 78 -4.30 -4.86 21.63
C PRO A 78 -4.81 -3.42 21.82
N PRO A 79 -4.91 -2.91 23.06
CA PRO A 79 -5.20 -1.50 23.26
C PRO A 79 -4.12 -0.64 22.60
N PHE A 80 -4.52 0.47 22.00
CA PHE A 80 -3.64 1.44 21.33
C PHE A 80 -4.15 2.88 21.46
N ASP A 81 -5.00 3.16 22.44
CA ASP A 81 -5.58 4.48 22.75
C ASP A 81 -4.52 5.56 23.04
N ASP A 82 -3.32 5.15 23.46
CA ASP A 82 -2.14 5.99 23.67
C ASP A 82 -1.30 6.22 22.39
N LEU A 83 -1.67 5.61 21.27
CA LEU A 83 -0.91 5.61 20.02
C LEU A 83 -1.73 6.19 18.86
N PRO A 84 -1.10 6.94 17.93
CA PRO A 84 -1.79 7.52 16.78
C PRO A 84 -2.04 6.48 15.67
N VAL A 85 -2.82 5.44 15.99
CA VAL A 85 -3.24 4.41 15.04
C VAL A 85 -4.43 4.91 14.22
N ASP A 86 -4.30 4.96 12.89
CA ASP A 86 -5.35 5.43 11.98
C ASP A 86 -5.86 4.33 11.01
N PHE A 87 -5.20 3.18 10.97
CA PHE A 87 -5.80 1.95 10.43
C PHE A 87 -5.30 0.67 11.09
N VAL A 88 -6.06 -0.40 10.89
CA VAL A 88 -5.67 -1.79 11.15
C VAL A 88 -5.72 -2.59 9.85
N GLU A 89 -4.70 -3.39 9.58
CA GLU A 89 -4.67 -4.36 8.49
C GLU A 89 -4.71 -5.79 9.05
N THR A 90 -5.46 -6.68 8.39
CA THR A 90 -5.47 -8.11 8.72
C THR A 90 -5.76 -8.96 7.49
N VAL A 91 -5.60 -10.28 7.59
CA VAL A 91 -5.97 -11.23 6.53
C VAL A 91 -7.38 -11.75 6.80
N LEU A 92 -8.22 -11.86 5.76
CA LEU A 92 -9.55 -12.47 5.91
C LEU A 92 -9.41 -13.94 6.32
N PRO A 93 -9.87 -14.35 7.52
CA PRO A 93 -9.82 -15.74 7.92
C PRO A 93 -10.71 -16.61 7.02
N PRO A 94 -10.32 -17.86 6.70
CA PRO A 94 -11.15 -18.75 5.89
C PRO A 94 -12.55 -18.93 6.49
N GLY A 95 -13.58 -18.80 5.66
CA GLY A 95 -14.97 -19.00 6.06
C GLY A 95 -15.65 -17.83 6.77
N LEU A 96 -14.94 -16.72 7.04
CA LEU A 96 -15.53 -15.49 7.56
C LEU A 96 -15.89 -14.53 6.42
N THR A 97 -16.96 -13.76 6.61
CA THR A 97 -17.24 -12.57 5.81
C THR A 97 -16.46 -11.37 6.36
N ILE A 98 -16.26 -10.35 5.53
CA ILE A 98 -15.63 -9.09 5.96
C ILE A 98 -16.47 -8.42 7.04
N GLU A 99 -17.80 -8.45 6.93
CA GLU A 99 -18.72 -7.93 7.94
C GLU A 99 -18.57 -8.61 9.29
N ALA A 100 -18.55 -9.95 9.33
CA ALA A 100 -18.37 -10.70 10.57
C ALA A 100 -17.01 -10.41 11.21
N LEU A 101 -15.96 -10.25 10.39
CA LEU A 101 -14.64 -9.86 10.87
C LEU A 101 -14.65 -8.44 11.46
N ALA A 102 -15.23 -7.46 10.75
CA ALA A 102 -15.32 -6.09 11.21
C ALA A 102 -16.11 -5.99 12.53
N GLY A 103 -17.25 -6.68 12.63
CA GLY A 103 -18.06 -6.76 13.84
C GLY A 103 -17.36 -7.44 15.01
N ARG A 104 -16.41 -8.35 14.76
CA ARG A 104 -15.59 -8.98 15.81
C ARG A 104 -14.45 -8.09 16.30
N LEU A 105 -13.85 -7.29 15.43
CA LEU A 105 -12.70 -6.44 15.79
C LEU A 105 -13.11 -5.15 16.51
N GLU A 106 -14.34 -4.67 16.29
CA GLU A 106 -14.93 -3.50 16.98
C GLU A 106 -13.96 -2.29 17.08
N LEU A 107 -13.34 -1.93 15.95
CA LEU A 107 -12.31 -0.90 15.94
C LEU A 107 -12.87 0.48 16.37
N PRO A 108 -12.08 1.31 17.06
CA PRO A 108 -12.50 2.66 17.43
C PRO A 108 -12.90 3.52 16.24
N ALA A 109 -13.80 4.48 16.47
CA ALA A 109 -14.20 5.45 15.44
C ALA A 109 -12.98 6.20 14.88
N GLY A 110 -12.91 6.34 13.56
CA GLY A 110 -11.78 6.96 12.86
C GLY A 110 -10.64 6.01 12.50
N VAL A 111 -10.65 4.77 12.99
CA VAL A 111 -9.68 3.72 12.61
C VAL A 111 -10.26 2.88 11.48
N ARG A 112 -9.65 2.93 10.30
CA ARG A 112 -10.11 2.13 9.15
C ARG A 112 -9.59 0.69 9.24
N LEU A 113 -10.44 -0.30 8.95
CA LEU A 113 -10.02 -1.68 8.74
C LEU A 113 -9.66 -1.90 7.27
N PHE A 114 -8.51 -2.53 6.99
CA PHE A 114 -8.14 -3.05 5.68
C PHE A 114 -8.00 -4.56 5.73
N VAL A 115 -8.78 -5.27 4.91
CA VAL A 115 -8.80 -6.73 4.90
C VAL A 115 -8.09 -7.27 3.67
N GLU A 116 -7.05 -8.08 3.87
CA GLU A 116 -6.32 -8.73 2.80
C GLU A 116 -7.17 -9.83 2.17
N VAL A 117 -7.40 -9.70 0.86
CA VAL A 117 -8.12 -10.67 0.02
C VAL A 117 -7.26 -11.07 -1.18
N ALA A 118 -7.52 -12.23 -1.75
CA ALA A 118 -6.83 -12.68 -2.95
C ALA A 118 -7.30 -11.85 -4.16
N ALA A 119 -6.36 -11.34 -4.97
CA ALA A 119 -6.66 -10.49 -6.12
C ALA A 119 -7.70 -11.10 -7.10
N GLY A 120 -7.67 -12.43 -7.30
CA GLY A 120 -8.62 -13.12 -8.18
C GLY A 120 -9.99 -13.44 -7.57
N LYS A 121 -10.26 -13.07 -6.31
CA LYS A 121 -11.51 -13.37 -5.59
C LYS A 121 -12.16 -12.09 -5.06
N VAL A 122 -12.65 -11.25 -5.97
CA VAL A 122 -13.15 -9.91 -5.66
C VAL A 122 -14.66 -9.85 -5.45
N SER A 123 -15.39 -10.96 -5.61
CA SER A 123 -16.84 -11.05 -5.33
C SER A 123 -17.11 -11.11 -3.82
N VAL A 124 -16.68 -10.09 -3.08
CA VAL A 124 -16.82 -9.97 -1.62
C VAL A 124 -17.67 -8.76 -1.29
N GLU A 125 -18.59 -8.91 -0.34
CA GLU A 125 -19.32 -7.77 0.20
C GLU A 125 -18.43 -7.01 1.17
N VAL A 126 -18.24 -5.71 0.91
CA VAL A 126 -17.38 -4.83 1.70
C VAL A 126 -18.27 -3.85 2.47
N PRO A 127 -18.33 -3.94 3.81
CA PRO A 127 -19.09 -3.00 4.62
C PRO A 127 -18.58 -1.56 4.48
N GLU A 128 -19.46 -0.59 4.71
CA GLU A 128 -19.09 0.82 4.71
C GLU A 128 -17.94 1.08 5.70
N GLY A 129 -16.97 1.89 5.27
CA GLY A 129 -15.80 2.24 6.09
C GLY A 129 -14.69 1.20 6.13
N VAL A 130 -14.89 0.00 5.57
CA VAL A 130 -13.85 -1.02 5.40
C VAL A 130 -13.16 -0.84 4.04
N GLY A 131 -11.84 -1.02 4.02
CA GLY A 131 -11.04 -1.08 2.81
C GLY A 131 -10.51 -2.49 2.54
N LEU A 132 -10.00 -2.69 1.33
CA LEU A 132 -9.36 -3.94 0.94
C LEU A 132 -7.84 -3.83 0.93
N LYS A 133 -7.18 -4.98 1.04
CA LYS A 133 -5.73 -5.07 0.87
C LYS A 133 -5.42 -6.18 -0.13
N VAL A 134 -4.48 -5.91 -1.03
CA VAL A 134 -4.01 -6.89 -2.00
C VAL A 134 -2.52 -7.13 -1.86
N ARG A 135 -2.13 -8.40 -1.89
CA ARG A 135 -0.74 -8.82 -1.95
C ARG A 135 -0.27 -8.87 -3.40
N CYS A 136 0.84 -8.21 -3.69
CA CYS A 136 1.44 -8.13 -5.04
C CYS A 136 2.72 -8.97 -5.17
N GLY A 137 3.11 -9.73 -4.13
CA GLY A 137 4.26 -10.62 -4.17
C GLY A 137 4.63 -11.19 -2.80
N GLY A 138 5.75 -11.89 -2.77
CA GLY A 138 6.22 -12.63 -1.60
C GLY A 138 7.44 -13.50 -1.94
N PRO A 139 7.76 -14.50 -1.11
CA PRO A 139 8.97 -15.31 -1.27
C PRO A 139 8.88 -16.38 -2.36
N ALA A 140 7.70 -16.61 -2.95
CA ALA A 140 7.47 -17.66 -3.94
C ALA A 140 6.69 -17.12 -5.15
N ALA A 141 6.87 -17.73 -6.33
CA ALA A 141 6.29 -17.26 -7.58
C ALA A 141 4.75 -17.17 -7.56
N ASP A 142 4.09 -18.11 -6.87
CA ASP A 142 2.63 -18.18 -6.72
C ASP A 142 2.03 -17.06 -5.85
N THR A 143 2.87 -16.34 -5.09
CA THR A 143 2.45 -15.17 -4.30
C THR A 143 2.33 -13.89 -5.12
N PHE A 144 2.78 -13.91 -6.38
CA PHE A 144 2.62 -12.80 -7.32
C PHE A 144 1.34 -13.02 -8.13
N PRO A 145 0.27 -12.21 -7.91
CA PRO A 145 -0.96 -12.38 -8.68
C PRO A 145 -0.70 -12.09 -10.16
N PRO A 146 -1.31 -12.84 -11.09
CA PRO A 146 -1.35 -12.46 -12.50
C PRO A 146 -1.89 -11.04 -12.70
N ALA A 147 -1.46 -10.37 -13.78
CA ALA A 147 -1.89 -9.01 -14.08
C ALA A 147 -3.42 -8.90 -14.20
N GLU A 148 -4.08 -9.92 -14.74
CA GLU A 148 -5.54 -10.01 -14.85
C GLU A 148 -6.23 -10.04 -13.49
N HIS A 149 -5.71 -10.81 -12.55
CA HIS A 149 -6.28 -10.88 -11.20
C HIS A 149 -6.11 -9.54 -10.48
N LEU A 150 -4.95 -8.91 -10.63
CA LEU A 150 -4.72 -7.58 -10.05
C LEU A 150 -5.59 -6.51 -10.72
N ALA A 151 -5.79 -6.57 -12.05
CA ALA A 151 -6.70 -5.68 -12.77
C ALA A 151 -8.16 -5.87 -12.34
N ALA A 152 -8.62 -7.12 -12.17
CA ALA A 152 -9.96 -7.41 -11.68
C ALA A 152 -10.18 -6.85 -10.27
N PHE A 153 -9.17 -6.96 -9.39
CA PHE A 153 -9.19 -6.35 -8.06
C PHE A 153 -9.28 -4.81 -8.11
N ILE A 154 -8.47 -4.18 -8.95
CA ILE A 154 -8.50 -2.72 -9.13
C ILE A 154 -9.86 -2.29 -9.68
N GLY A 155 -10.38 -2.99 -10.70
CA GLY A 155 -11.68 -2.72 -11.30
C GLY A 155 -12.81 -2.81 -10.28
N PHE A 156 -12.83 -3.87 -9.46
CA PHE A 156 -13.79 -4.01 -8.37
C PHE A 156 -13.73 -2.84 -7.39
N CYS A 157 -12.54 -2.46 -6.93
CA CYS A 157 -12.39 -1.34 -6.00
C CYS A 157 -12.87 -0.01 -6.60
N VAL A 158 -12.61 0.21 -7.89
CA VAL A 158 -13.00 1.43 -8.60
C VAL A 158 -14.51 1.47 -8.87
N GLU A 159 -15.12 0.33 -9.20
CA GLU A 159 -16.57 0.21 -9.45
C GLU A 159 -17.38 0.40 -8.16
N HIS A 160 -16.93 -0.16 -7.05
CA HIS A 160 -17.62 -0.12 -5.76
C HIS A 160 -17.17 1.01 -4.82
N ASP A 161 -16.30 1.91 -5.29
CA ASP A 161 -15.68 2.99 -4.50
C ASP A 161 -15.02 2.50 -3.19
N VAL A 162 -14.41 1.32 -3.23
CA VAL A 162 -13.77 0.68 -2.08
C VAL A 162 -12.31 1.14 -2.00
N PRO A 163 -11.88 1.83 -0.93
CA PRO A 163 -10.49 2.18 -0.75
C PRO A 163 -9.67 0.92 -0.50
N PHE A 164 -8.45 0.87 -1.03
CA PHE A 164 -7.58 -0.28 -0.88
C PHE A 164 -6.12 0.08 -0.67
N LYS A 165 -5.36 -0.90 -0.19
CA LYS A 165 -3.91 -0.85 -0.05
C LYS A 165 -3.26 -2.01 -0.77
N ALA A 166 -1.99 -1.85 -1.12
CA ALA A 166 -1.19 -2.95 -1.64
C ALA A 166 -0.04 -3.28 -0.69
N THR A 167 0.44 -4.52 -0.76
CA THR A 167 1.58 -4.97 0.06
C THR A 167 2.45 -5.95 -0.70
N ALA A 168 3.73 -5.98 -0.34
CA ALA A 168 4.75 -6.92 -0.80
C ALA A 168 5.00 -6.91 -2.33
N GLY A 169 6.22 -7.22 -2.74
CA GLY A 169 6.59 -7.36 -4.16
C GLY A 169 6.81 -6.04 -4.93
N LEU A 170 6.29 -4.91 -4.45
CA LEU A 170 6.35 -3.60 -5.09
C LEU A 170 7.65 -2.83 -4.83
N HIS A 171 8.81 -3.46 -5.06
CA HIS A 171 10.11 -2.90 -4.69
C HIS A 171 10.66 -1.89 -5.71
N HIS A 172 10.20 -1.95 -6.95
CA HIS A 172 10.66 -1.07 -8.03
C HIS A 172 9.49 -0.37 -8.70
N ALA A 173 9.74 0.78 -9.34
CA ALA A 173 8.71 1.52 -10.04
C ALA A 173 8.11 0.71 -11.18
N VAL A 174 8.97 0.06 -11.98
CA VAL A 174 8.57 -0.62 -13.21
C VAL A 174 8.61 -2.14 -13.06
N ARG A 175 7.62 -2.82 -13.66
CA ARG A 175 7.54 -4.27 -13.78
C ARG A 175 8.83 -4.82 -14.38
N HIS A 176 9.34 -5.90 -13.82
CA HIS A 176 10.57 -6.56 -14.26
C HIS A 176 10.52 -8.05 -13.97
N PHE A 177 11.26 -8.83 -14.76
CA PHE A 177 11.40 -10.26 -14.53
C PHE A 177 12.42 -10.54 -13.42
N ASP A 178 12.06 -11.38 -12.47
CA ASP A 178 12.97 -11.88 -11.43
C ASP A 178 13.45 -13.29 -11.81
N PRO A 179 14.73 -13.44 -12.21
CA PRO A 179 15.27 -14.74 -12.59
C PRO A 179 15.41 -15.72 -11.43
N ALA A 180 15.48 -15.25 -10.18
CA ALA A 180 15.60 -16.12 -9.00
C ALA A 180 14.25 -16.77 -8.65
N LEU A 181 13.16 -16.02 -8.82
CA LEU A 181 11.80 -16.52 -8.58
C LEU A 181 11.14 -17.09 -9.85
N GLY A 182 11.67 -16.79 -11.03
CA GLY A 182 11.08 -17.21 -12.31
C GLY A 182 9.73 -16.54 -12.59
N VAL A 183 9.52 -15.32 -12.10
CA VAL A 183 8.24 -14.60 -12.17
C VAL A 183 8.45 -13.13 -12.50
N ASP A 184 7.49 -12.52 -13.18
CA ASP A 184 7.44 -11.06 -13.29
C ASP A 184 6.99 -10.45 -11.96
N ARG A 185 7.77 -9.50 -11.45
CA ARG A 185 7.39 -8.68 -10.30
C ARG A 185 6.65 -7.44 -10.79
N HIS A 186 5.57 -7.07 -10.10
CA HIS A 186 4.84 -5.84 -10.37
C HIS A 186 5.65 -4.61 -9.96
N GLY A 187 5.51 -3.53 -10.72
CA GLY A 187 6.03 -2.22 -10.34
C GLY A 187 4.99 -1.37 -9.61
N PHE A 188 5.41 -0.55 -8.64
CA PHE A 188 4.47 0.34 -7.95
C PHE A 188 3.93 1.45 -8.87
N LEU A 189 4.70 1.89 -9.87
CA LEU A 189 4.22 2.83 -10.89
C LEU A 189 3.21 2.15 -11.82
N ASN A 190 3.46 0.90 -12.21
CA ASN A 190 2.48 0.11 -12.97
C ASN A 190 1.15 0.00 -12.22
N LEU A 191 1.20 -0.35 -10.93
CA LEU A 191 0.01 -0.44 -10.07
C LEU A 191 -0.73 0.90 -10.02
N LEU A 192 -0.02 1.99 -9.77
CA LEU A 192 -0.61 3.32 -9.65
C LEU A 192 -1.29 3.79 -10.95
N LEU A 193 -0.63 3.57 -12.08
CA LEU A 193 -1.20 3.90 -13.39
C LEU A 193 -2.34 2.97 -13.77
N ALA A 194 -2.31 1.70 -13.35
CA ALA A 194 -3.42 0.77 -13.51
C ALA A 194 -4.70 1.25 -12.80
N VAL A 195 -4.55 1.87 -11.62
CA VAL A 195 -5.69 2.52 -10.93
C VAL A 195 -6.18 3.73 -11.73
N CYS A 196 -5.27 4.54 -12.30
CA CYS A 196 -5.65 5.67 -13.14
C CYS A 196 -6.41 5.23 -14.40
N GLU A 197 -5.95 4.18 -15.08
CA GLU A 197 -6.63 3.58 -16.23
C GLU A 197 -8.04 3.10 -15.85
N ALA A 198 -8.16 2.35 -14.75
CA ALA A 198 -9.47 1.88 -14.27
C ALA A 198 -10.41 3.03 -13.92
N VAL A 199 -9.89 4.09 -13.27
CA VAL A 199 -10.66 5.28 -12.92
C VAL A 199 -11.26 5.96 -14.14
N ASP A 200 -10.54 5.95 -15.26
CA ASP A 200 -11.00 6.51 -16.52
C ASP A 200 -11.80 5.50 -17.38
N GLY A 201 -12.15 4.34 -16.82
CA GLY A 201 -12.92 3.29 -17.52
C GLY A 201 -12.13 2.50 -18.56
N ARG A 202 -10.79 2.49 -18.47
CA ARG A 202 -9.90 1.73 -19.35
C ARG A 202 -9.40 0.44 -18.68
N ASP A 203 -8.97 -0.52 -19.50
CA ASP A 203 -8.43 -1.80 -19.01
C ASP A 203 -7.06 -1.59 -18.32
N PRO A 204 -6.89 -2.01 -17.05
CA PRO A 204 -5.62 -1.88 -16.34
C PRO A 204 -4.54 -2.89 -16.78
N VAL A 205 -4.91 -4.00 -17.43
CA VAL A 205 -3.97 -5.10 -17.74
C VAL A 205 -2.77 -4.66 -18.60
N PRO A 206 -2.93 -3.87 -19.68
CA PRO A 206 -1.80 -3.43 -20.50
C PRO A 206 -0.74 -2.67 -19.70
N VAL A 207 -1.15 -1.74 -18.83
CA VAL A 207 -0.21 -0.96 -18.02
C VAL A 207 0.39 -1.79 -16.89
N LEU A 208 -0.33 -2.76 -16.32
CA LEU A 208 0.23 -3.72 -15.36
C LEU A 208 1.31 -4.63 -15.97
N ARG A 209 1.24 -4.89 -17.27
CA ARG A 209 2.21 -5.69 -18.03
C ARG A 209 3.36 -4.89 -18.63
N ALA A 210 3.23 -3.57 -18.71
CA ALA A 210 4.20 -2.72 -19.37
C ALA A 210 5.57 -2.78 -18.66
N THR A 211 6.62 -3.01 -19.46
CA THR A 211 8.02 -2.93 -19.04
C THR A 211 8.76 -1.77 -19.73
N ASP A 212 8.12 -1.12 -20.72
CA ASP A 212 8.66 0.07 -21.39
C ASP A 212 8.58 1.28 -20.45
N VAL A 213 9.74 1.63 -19.91
CA VAL A 213 9.94 2.77 -19.01
C VAL A 213 9.49 4.08 -19.66
N GLY A 214 9.84 4.32 -20.92
CA GLY A 214 9.49 5.56 -21.61
C GLY A 214 7.98 5.69 -21.83
N HIS A 215 7.31 4.58 -22.12
CA HIS A 215 5.85 4.55 -22.18
C HIS A 215 5.20 4.88 -20.83
N LEU A 216 5.66 4.26 -19.73
CA LEU A 216 5.12 4.50 -18.40
C LEU A 216 5.34 5.94 -17.92
N VAL A 217 6.51 6.53 -18.18
CA VAL A 217 6.79 7.94 -17.84
C VAL A 217 5.84 8.88 -18.59
N ARG A 218 5.63 8.66 -19.89
CA ARG A 218 4.66 9.46 -20.68
C ARG A 218 3.24 9.33 -20.15
N LEU A 219 2.80 8.12 -19.81
CA LEU A 219 1.49 7.91 -19.20
C LEU A 219 1.37 8.67 -17.88
N ALA A 220 2.39 8.57 -17.03
CA ALA A 220 2.37 9.18 -15.72
C ALA A 220 2.35 10.71 -15.76
N GLN A 221 3.06 11.32 -16.70
CA GLN A 221 3.03 12.76 -16.96
C GLN A 221 1.71 13.25 -17.57
N ALA A 222 0.93 12.35 -18.17
CA ALA A 222 -0.33 12.66 -18.83
C ALA A 222 -1.57 12.42 -17.95
N VAL A 223 -1.41 11.94 -16.70
CA VAL A 223 -2.54 11.69 -15.79
C VAL A 223 -3.24 13.02 -15.44
N PRO A 224 -4.54 13.17 -15.74
CA PRO A 224 -5.29 14.36 -15.34
C PRO A 224 -5.43 14.49 -13.83
N ASP A 225 -5.47 15.73 -13.31
CA ASP A 225 -5.61 16.00 -11.87
C ASP A 225 -6.82 15.30 -11.22
N GLU A 226 -7.97 15.26 -11.90
CA GLU A 226 -9.18 14.62 -11.37
C GLU A 226 -9.03 13.08 -11.30
N THR A 227 -8.39 12.49 -12.30
CA THR A 227 -8.02 11.06 -12.32
C THR A 227 -7.04 10.76 -11.19
N ALA A 228 -6.00 11.58 -11.02
CA ALA A 228 -5.03 11.43 -9.93
C ALA A 228 -5.71 11.51 -8.56
N LYS A 229 -6.55 12.52 -8.33
CA LYS A 229 -7.31 12.65 -7.07
C LYS A 229 -8.20 11.45 -6.80
N ARG A 230 -8.96 10.96 -7.81
CA ARG A 230 -9.83 9.79 -7.63
C ARG A 230 -9.01 8.51 -7.40
N ALA A 231 -7.94 8.30 -8.16
CA ALA A 231 -7.03 7.17 -7.98
C ALA A 231 -6.42 7.15 -6.58
N ARG A 232 -6.05 8.32 -6.01
CA ARG A 232 -5.49 8.44 -4.66
C ARG A 232 -6.52 8.39 -3.53
N ARG A 233 -7.80 8.63 -3.80
CA ARG A 233 -8.87 8.29 -2.84
C ARG A 233 -9.04 6.77 -2.71
N LEU A 234 -8.88 6.05 -3.82
CA LEU A 234 -9.03 4.59 -3.89
C LEU A 234 -7.79 3.86 -3.42
N LEU A 235 -6.66 3.98 -4.11
CA LEU A 235 -5.40 3.46 -3.61
C LEU A 235 -4.94 4.36 -2.47
N VAL A 236 -5.01 3.89 -1.22
CA VAL A 236 -4.64 4.69 -0.06
C VAL A 236 -3.13 4.79 0.06
N SER A 237 -2.44 3.65 0.03
CA SER A 237 -0.98 3.57 0.01
C SER A 237 -0.54 2.11 -0.18
N TYR A 238 0.77 1.88 -0.28
CA TYR A 238 1.35 0.54 -0.15
C TYR A 238 2.50 0.53 0.84
N GLY A 239 2.74 -0.62 1.46
CA GLY A 239 3.86 -0.80 2.39
C GLY A 239 5.16 -1.12 1.66
N SER A 240 6.24 -0.41 1.99
CA SER A 240 7.58 -0.70 1.48
C SER A 240 8.58 -0.98 2.61
N CYS A 241 9.36 -2.05 2.47
CA CYS A 241 10.42 -2.36 3.43
C CYS A 241 11.60 -1.37 3.34
N SER A 242 11.71 -0.63 2.22
CA SER A 242 12.62 0.50 2.03
C SER A 242 11.85 1.76 1.61
N THR A 243 11.95 2.83 2.38
CA THR A 243 11.33 4.11 2.07
C THR A 243 12.09 4.92 1.03
N SER A 244 13.40 4.68 0.85
CA SER A 244 14.22 5.43 -0.09
C SER A 244 14.06 4.95 -1.54
N ILE A 245 13.95 3.63 -1.77
CA ILE A 245 13.90 3.05 -3.12
C ILE A 245 12.76 3.64 -3.97
N PRO A 246 11.49 3.74 -3.49
CA PRO A 246 10.43 4.34 -4.30
C PRO A 246 10.68 5.79 -4.69
N VAL A 247 11.32 6.56 -3.78
CA VAL A 247 11.66 7.97 -4.03
C VAL A 247 12.80 8.06 -5.04
N GLU A 248 13.83 7.22 -4.90
CA GLU A 248 14.97 7.15 -5.82
C GLU A 248 14.55 6.71 -7.22
N ASP A 249 13.67 5.71 -7.33
CA ASP A 249 13.14 5.25 -8.61
C ASP A 249 12.33 6.37 -9.30
N LEU A 250 11.42 7.04 -8.58
CA LEU A 250 10.65 8.16 -9.14
C LEU A 250 11.54 9.32 -9.60
N ARG A 251 12.60 9.64 -8.83
CA ARG A 251 13.58 10.67 -9.21
C ARG A 251 14.38 10.26 -10.44
N THR A 252 14.82 9.00 -10.50
CA THR A 252 15.55 8.44 -11.64
C THR A 252 14.71 8.49 -12.92
N LEU A 253 13.39 8.29 -12.78
CA LEU A 253 12.42 8.42 -13.89
C LEU A 253 12.08 9.87 -14.25
N GLY A 254 12.56 10.87 -13.49
CA GLY A 254 12.24 12.29 -13.70
C GLY A 254 10.78 12.64 -13.40
N LEU A 255 10.11 11.84 -12.56
CA LEU A 255 8.70 12.04 -12.18
C LEU A 255 8.55 12.92 -10.92
N ILE A 256 9.63 13.08 -10.17
CA ILE A 256 9.78 14.00 -9.03
C ILE A 256 11.17 14.65 -9.06
N ALA A 257 11.34 15.72 -8.27
CA ALA A 257 12.61 16.43 -8.10
C ALA A 257 13.62 15.70 -7.17
#